data_AF-A0A506U272-F1
#
_entry.id   AF-A0A506U272-F1
#
_cell.length_a   1.000
_cell.length_b   1.000
_cell.length_c   1.000
_cell.angle_alpha   90.00
_cell.angle_beta   90.00
_cell.angle_gamma   90.00
#
_symmetry.space_group_name_H-M   'P 1'
#
loop_
_entity.id
_entity.type
_entity.pdbx_description
1 polymer ?
#
loop_
_entity_poly.entity_id
_entity_poly.type
_entity_poly.pdbx_seq_one_letter_code
_entity_poly.pdbx_strand_id
1 'polypeptide(L)'
;MIARMLLAVIAAGLIAGVLMTGVQQARLVPLIEHAEIYENGGHDAASMQTPGGLHLVTPAYAHSGEAHGHDGSNTRLFGVDRYAGSIMANLVVGAGYALLLAAVVLLTGNTITARTGVLWGAGAWLAVHLLPAFGLPPELPAMPAADLTARQIWWLSTVAASGAGIYLMAMRPEGWAKALGVVLVAAPQIVGAPQPPTHESPVPAGLAAAFAASALATTLFFWLVLGGLMGLFTERFATEEASARAS
;
A
#
# COMPACT_ATOMS: atom_id res chain seq x y z
N MET A 1 -15.42 0.08 25.58
CA MET A 1 -15.84 -0.40 24.24
C MET A 1 -14.93 0.16 23.13
N ILE A 2 -14.93 1.48 22.88
CA ILE A 2 -14.15 2.10 21.78
C ILE A 2 -12.64 1.82 21.88
N ALA A 3 -12.02 2.03 23.05
CA ALA A 3 -10.58 1.82 23.22
C ALA A 3 -10.13 0.37 22.93
N ARG A 4 -10.93 -0.63 23.32
CA ARG A 4 -10.63 -2.05 23.07
C ARG A 4 -10.74 -2.38 21.57
N MET A 5 -11.74 -1.83 20.89
CA MET A 5 -11.89 -1.95 19.43
C MET A 5 -10.73 -1.29 18.69
N LEU A 6 -10.30 -0.09 19.10
CA LEU A 6 -9.14 0.58 18.52
C LEU A 6 -7.86 -0.23 18.71
N LEU A 7 -7.63 -0.79 19.91
CA LEU A 7 -6.50 -1.67 20.16
C LEU A 7 -6.53 -2.93 19.30
N ALA A 8 -7.70 -3.53 19.10
CA ALA A 8 -7.89 -4.69 18.22
C ALA A 8 -7.49 -4.38 16.78
N VAL A 9 -8.02 -3.29 16.24
CA VAL A 9 -7.75 -2.84 14.86
C VAL A 9 -6.27 -2.49 14.70
N ILE A 10 -5.69 -1.74 15.63
CA ILE A 10 -4.28 -1.40 15.60
C ILE A 10 -3.42 -2.67 15.66
N ALA A 11 -3.73 -3.63 16.54
CA ALA A 11 -3.01 -4.90 16.61
C ALA A 11 -3.04 -5.66 15.28
N ALA A 12 -4.19 -5.71 14.60
CA ALA A 12 -4.30 -6.31 13.27
C ALA A 12 -3.39 -5.59 12.26
N GLY A 13 -3.37 -4.27 12.28
CA GLY A 13 -2.49 -3.43 11.46
C GLY A 13 -1.00 -3.68 11.71
N LEU A 14 -0.58 -3.69 12.98
CA LEU A 14 0.81 -3.93 13.35
C LEU A 14 1.27 -5.32 12.91
N ILE A 15 0.47 -6.37 13.14
CA ILE A 15 0.79 -7.74 12.69
C ILE A 15 0.90 -7.80 11.17
N ALA A 16 -0.05 -7.21 10.44
CA ALA A 16 0.00 -7.15 8.98
C ALA A 16 1.25 -6.42 8.48
N GLY A 17 1.65 -5.32 9.13
CA GLY A 17 2.86 -4.56 8.81
C GLY A 17 4.15 -5.35 9.02
N VAL A 18 4.27 -6.09 10.13
CA VAL A 18 5.43 -6.97 10.37
C VAL A 18 5.52 -8.05 9.30
N LEU A 19 4.41 -8.72 9.00
CA LEU A 19 4.37 -9.77 7.98
C LEU A 19 4.70 -9.23 6.58
N MET A 20 4.19 -8.04 6.24
CA MET A 20 4.51 -7.34 4.99
C MET A 20 6.01 -7.07 4.87
N THR A 21 6.68 -6.71 5.97
CA THR A 21 8.13 -6.48 5.96
C THR A 21 8.89 -7.72 5.53
N GLY A 22 8.52 -8.90 6.06
CA GLY A 22 9.13 -10.17 5.65
C GLY A 22 8.95 -10.46 4.15
N VAL A 23 7.76 -10.20 3.61
CA VAL A 23 7.50 -10.38 2.16
C VAL A 23 8.28 -9.38 1.32
N GLN A 24 8.39 -8.12 1.74
CA GLN A 24 9.18 -7.11 1.04
C GLN A 24 10.66 -7.50 0.97
N GLN A 25 11.24 -7.95 2.08
CA GLN A 25 12.64 -8.42 2.11
C GLN A 25 12.87 -9.59 1.17
N ALA A 26 11.92 -10.53 1.10
CA ALA A 26 12.04 -11.69 0.25
C ALA A 26 11.77 -11.41 -1.25
N ARG A 27 10.94 -10.41 -1.58
CA ARG A 27 10.38 -10.26 -2.94
C ARG A 27 10.71 -8.94 -3.62
N LEU A 28 10.79 -7.85 -2.87
CA LEU A 28 11.00 -6.51 -3.45
C LEU A 28 12.46 -6.09 -3.35
N VAL A 29 13.12 -6.35 -2.21
CA VAL A 29 14.52 -5.95 -2.00
C VAL A 29 15.46 -6.51 -3.08
N PRO A 30 15.38 -7.81 -3.47
CA PRO A 30 16.26 -8.33 -4.53
C PRO A 30 16.03 -7.67 -5.89
N LEU A 31 14.79 -7.24 -6.19
CA LEU A 31 14.45 -6.56 -7.44
C LEU A 31 14.96 -5.12 -7.45
N ILE A 32 14.89 -4.46 -6.29
CA ILE A 32 15.45 -3.11 -6.07
C ILE A 32 16.97 -3.15 -6.25
N GLU A 33 17.66 -4.07 -5.56
CA GLU A 33 19.12 -4.22 -5.67
C GLU A 33 19.57 -4.55 -7.10
N HIS A 34 18.79 -5.34 -7.84
CA HIS A 34 19.07 -5.61 -9.25
C HIS A 34 18.87 -4.35 -10.12
N ALA A 35 17.89 -3.50 -9.79
CA ALA A 35 17.66 -2.26 -10.54
C ALA A 35 18.80 -1.24 -10.37
N GLU A 36 19.42 -1.19 -9.19
CA GLU A 36 20.55 -0.29 -8.87
C GLU A 36 21.77 -0.50 -9.80
N ILE A 37 21.96 -1.70 -10.36
CA ILE A 37 23.02 -1.99 -11.34
C ILE A 37 22.88 -1.14 -12.62
N TYR A 38 21.64 -0.83 -13.00
CA TYR A 38 21.34 -0.04 -14.20
C TYR A 38 21.42 1.47 -13.96
N GLU A 39 21.35 1.91 -12.70
CA GLU A 39 21.54 3.32 -12.31
C GLU A 39 23.02 3.73 -12.41
N ASN A 40 23.93 2.81 -12.03
CA ASN A 40 25.38 3.07 -11.96
C ASN A 40 26.15 2.80 -13.26
N GLY A 41 25.48 2.60 -14.40
CA GLY A 41 26.14 2.52 -15.72
C GLY A 41 27.02 1.29 -15.96
N GLY A 42 26.78 0.16 -15.26
CA GLY A 42 27.43 -1.12 -15.55
C GLY A 42 28.94 -1.19 -15.32
N HIS A 43 29.55 -0.21 -14.65
CA HIS A 43 30.95 -0.25 -14.25
C HIS A 43 31.07 -0.63 -12.76
N ASP A 44 31.76 -1.74 -12.53
CA ASP A 44 32.28 -2.25 -11.25
C ASP A 44 31.31 -2.27 -10.05
N ALA A 45 30.90 -3.49 -9.70
CA ALA A 45 30.30 -3.84 -8.42
C ALA A 45 31.29 -3.59 -7.25
N ALA A 46 31.50 -2.32 -6.88
CA ALA A 46 32.31 -1.92 -5.73
C ALA A 46 31.88 -0.54 -5.19
N SER A 47 30.58 -0.30 -5.05
CA SER A 47 30.07 0.76 -4.18
C SER A 47 28.78 0.30 -3.53
N MET A 48 28.92 -0.54 -2.52
CA MET A 48 27.87 -0.70 -1.53
C MET A 48 27.71 0.66 -0.84
N GLN A 49 26.50 1.24 -0.88
CA GLN A 49 26.00 2.38 -0.09
C GLN A 49 25.77 3.70 -0.85
N THR A 50 24.51 3.97 -1.23
CA THR A 50 23.78 5.25 -0.98
C THR A 50 22.25 5.04 -1.17
N PRO A 51 21.34 5.94 -0.72
CA PRO A 51 20.35 5.69 0.33
C PRO A 51 18.97 5.21 -0.16
N GLY A 52 18.69 3.91 -0.07
CA GLY A 52 17.34 3.33 -0.23
C GLY A 52 16.51 3.45 1.05
N GLY A 53 15.94 4.63 1.28
CA GLY A 53 15.03 4.93 2.39
C GLY A 53 13.65 4.26 2.25
N LEU A 54 12.98 4.09 3.39
CA LEU A 54 11.55 3.86 3.63
C LEU A 54 10.65 3.66 2.37
N HIS A 55 10.72 2.50 1.70
CA HIS A 55 9.91 2.27 0.51
C HIS A 55 8.46 1.91 0.88
N LEU A 56 7.65 2.94 1.06
CA LEU A 56 6.20 2.82 1.07
C LEU A 56 5.76 2.28 -0.29
N VAL A 57 5.31 1.03 -0.35
CA VAL A 57 4.74 0.44 -1.57
C VAL A 57 3.36 1.05 -1.80
N THR A 58 3.35 2.30 -2.24
CA THR A 58 2.16 2.97 -2.75
C THR A 58 2.46 3.45 -4.17
N PRO A 59 1.52 3.31 -5.12
CA PRO A 59 1.69 3.77 -6.50
C PRO A 59 2.16 5.23 -6.65
N ALA A 60 1.90 6.07 -5.64
CA ALA A 60 2.26 7.49 -5.63
C ALA A 60 3.58 7.83 -4.94
N TYR A 61 4.13 6.92 -4.11
CA TYR A 61 5.38 7.14 -3.35
C TYR A 61 6.47 6.15 -3.75
N ALA A 62 6.34 5.52 -4.92
CA ALA A 62 7.39 4.67 -5.48
C ALA A 62 8.69 5.45 -5.77
N HIS A 63 8.68 6.78 -5.66
CA HIS A 63 9.86 7.64 -5.54
C HIS A 63 9.64 8.71 -4.46
N SER A 64 10.23 8.50 -3.29
CA SER A 64 10.60 9.60 -2.39
C SER A 64 12.03 9.35 -1.89
N GLY A 65 12.97 9.35 -2.83
CA GLY A 65 14.39 9.50 -2.53
C GLY A 65 14.69 10.98 -2.32
N GLU A 66 14.54 11.48 -1.09
CA GLU A 66 15.20 12.72 -0.71
C GLU A 66 16.71 12.47 -0.74
N ALA A 67 17.35 13.02 -1.77
CA ALA A 67 18.80 13.11 -1.87
C ALA A 67 19.33 14.00 -0.74
N HIS A 68 19.65 13.40 0.41
CA HIS A 68 20.48 14.02 1.43
C HIS A 68 21.93 13.60 1.25
N GLY A 69 22.77 14.63 1.15
CA GLY A 69 24.12 14.58 0.61
C GLY A 69 25.11 13.73 1.40
N HIS A 70 26.23 13.50 0.71
CA HIS A 70 27.48 12.93 1.20
C HIS A 70 27.84 13.37 2.63
N ASP A 71 27.82 12.42 3.57
CA ASP A 71 28.89 12.29 4.56
C ASP A 71 28.97 10.88 5.16
N GLY A 72 30.19 10.38 5.34
CA GLY A 72 30.55 8.97 5.52
C GLY A 72 30.27 8.36 6.90
N SER A 73 29.03 8.37 7.39
CA SER A 73 28.63 7.64 8.62
C SER A 73 27.24 6.98 8.59
N ASN A 74 26.61 6.86 7.41
CA ASN A 74 25.15 6.89 7.29
C ASN A 74 24.45 5.53 6.96
N THR A 75 24.81 4.41 7.61
CA THR A 75 23.97 3.17 7.58
C THR A 75 22.71 3.29 8.44
N ARG A 76 22.52 4.43 9.10
CA ARG A 76 21.60 4.61 10.20
C ARG A 76 20.87 5.95 10.10
N LEU A 77 19.59 5.94 9.73
CA LEU A 77 18.75 7.12 9.91
C LEU A 77 18.43 7.22 11.42
N PHE A 78 18.96 8.23 12.11
CA PHE A 78 18.87 8.37 13.58
C PHE A 78 19.42 7.19 14.40
N GLY A 79 20.39 6.43 13.88
CA GLY A 79 20.91 5.24 14.59
C GLY A 79 20.22 3.92 14.21
N VAL A 80 19.17 3.94 13.38
CA VAL A 80 18.34 2.78 13.04
C VAL A 80 18.78 2.17 11.70
N ASP A 81 19.07 0.87 11.68
CA ASP A 81 19.42 0.16 10.44
C ASP A 81 18.22 0.06 9.46
N ARG A 82 18.50 -0.18 8.17
CA ARG A 82 17.49 -0.22 7.09
C ARG A 82 16.35 -1.21 7.36
N TYR A 83 16.68 -2.32 7.99
CA TYR A 83 15.70 -3.36 8.34
C TYR A 83 14.75 -2.88 9.43
N ALA A 84 15.27 -2.33 10.53
CA ALA A 84 14.45 -1.76 11.59
C ALA A 84 13.65 -0.53 11.12
N GLY A 85 14.21 0.29 10.21
CA GLY A 85 13.49 1.39 9.58
C GLY A 85 12.29 0.90 8.76
N SER A 86 12.45 -0.19 7.99
CA SER A 86 11.37 -0.80 7.20
C SER A 86 10.27 -1.38 8.10
N ILE A 87 10.65 -2.05 9.21
CA ILE A 87 9.69 -2.53 10.20
C ILE A 87 8.88 -1.36 10.76
N MET A 88 9.56 -0.30 11.22
CA MET A 88 8.89 0.86 11.80
C MET A 88 7.91 1.52 10.82
N ALA A 89 8.33 1.68 9.56
CA ALA A 89 7.47 2.18 8.49
C ALA A 89 6.19 1.35 8.35
N ASN A 90 6.35 0.04 8.19
CA ASN A 90 5.24 -0.86 7.96
C ASN A 90 4.34 -1.01 9.19
N LEU A 91 4.86 -0.83 10.41
CA LEU A 91 4.05 -0.75 11.63
C LEU A 91 3.14 0.49 11.61
N VAL A 92 3.70 1.67 11.31
CA VAL A 92 2.93 2.92 11.23
C VAL A 92 1.87 2.85 10.12
N VAL A 93 2.26 2.38 8.95
CA VAL A 93 1.36 2.19 7.79
C VAL A 93 0.29 1.16 8.10
N GLY A 94 0.69 0.05 8.71
CA GLY A 94 -0.21 -1.01 9.15
C GLY A 94 -1.29 -0.48 10.09
N ALA A 95 -0.89 0.24 11.14
CA ALA A 95 -1.82 0.87 12.07
C ALA A 95 -2.71 1.92 11.36
N GLY A 96 -2.13 2.76 10.51
CA GLY A 96 -2.87 3.79 9.76
C GLY A 96 -3.95 3.21 8.85
N TYR A 97 -3.59 2.23 8.01
CA TYR A 97 -4.57 1.57 7.13
C TYR A 97 -5.60 0.76 7.89
N ALA A 98 -5.23 0.14 9.03
CA ALA A 98 -6.20 -0.53 9.87
C ALA A 98 -7.27 0.42 10.40
N LEU A 99 -6.86 1.60 10.90
CA LEU A 99 -7.77 2.63 11.38
C LEU A 99 -8.66 3.18 10.26
N LEU A 100 -8.10 3.42 9.07
CA LEU A 100 -8.88 3.85 7.91
C LEU A 100 -9.91 2.79 7.49
N LEU A 101 -9.52 1.52 7.41
CA LEU A 101 -10.43 0.43 7.05
C LEU A 101 -11.54 0.28 8.10
N ALA A 102 -11.21 0.34 9.39
CA ALA A 102 -12.20 0.31 10.46
C ALA A 102 -13.16 1.51 10.39
N ALA A 103 -12.67 2.71 10.10
CA ALA A 103 -13.50 3.90 9.93
C ALA A 103 -14.50 3.72 8.77
N VAL A 104 -14.06 3.18 7.63
CA VAL A 104 -14.95 2.88 6.50
C VAL A 104 -16.01 1.85 6.90
N VAL A 105 -15.63 0.74 7.54
CA VAL A 105 -16.58 -0.29 7.99
C VAL A 105 -17.62 0.31 8.93
N LEU A 106 -17.19 1.11 9.90
CA LEU A 106 -18.08 1.81 10.84
C LEU A 106 -19.06 2.75 10.14
N LEU A 107 -18.60 3.56 9.18
CA LEU A 107 -19.44 4.48 8.41
C LEU A 107 -20.48 3.76 7.56
N THR A 108 -20.19 2.54 7.10
CA THR A 108 -21.15 1.73 6.35
C THR A 108 -22.13 0.94 7.22
N GLY A 109 -21.89 0.87 8.54
CA GLY A 109 -22.74 0.12 9.48
C GLY A 109 -22.70 -1.40 9.32
N ASN A 110 -21.72 -1.93 8.58
CA ASN A 110 -21.58 -3.37 8.36
C ASN A 110 -20.85 -4.03 9.53
N THR A 111 -21.23 -5.28 9.82
CA THR A 111 -20.44 -6.14 10.71
C THR A 111 -19.28 -6.75 9.93
N ILE A 112 -18.15 -6.91 10.61
CA ILE A 112 -16.97 -7.54 10.05
C ILE A 112 -16.65 -8.82 10.81
N THR A 113 -16.48 -9.89 10.05
CA THR A 113 -16.08 -11.23 10.46
C THR A 113 -14.77 -11.57 9.77
N ALA A 114 -14.12 -12.67 10.13
CA ALA A 114 -12.90 -13.12 9.44
C ALA A 114 -13.06 -13.16 7.90
N ARG A 115 -14.16 -13.74 7.41
CA ARG A 115 -14.43 -13.90 5.98
C ARG A 115 -14.74 -12.58 5.29
N THR A 116 -15.63 -11.77 5.87
CA THR A 116 -16.01 -10.47 5.28
C THR A 116 -14.86 -9.47 5.38
N GLY A 117 -14.01 -9.60 6.40
CA GLY A 117 -12.81 -8.80 6.55
C GLY A 117 -11.81 -8.99 5.42
N VAL A 118 -11.62 -10.21 4.94
CA VAL A 118 -10.81 -10.47 3.73
C VAL A 118 -11.39 -9.73 2.51
N LEU A 119 -12.72 -9.68 2.35
CA LEU A 119 -13.37 -8.94 1.26
C LEU A 119 -13.21 -7.43 1.41
N TRP A 120 -13.31 -6.91 2.63
CA TRP A 120 -13.02 -5.50 2.93
C TRP A 120 -11.58 -5.13 2.60
N GLY A 121 -10.63 -5.98 3.00
CA GLY A 121 -9.22 -5.83 2.64
C GLY A 121 -9.02 -5.84 1.13
N ALA A 122 -9.61 -6.80 0.42
CA ALA A 122 -9.52 -6.86 -1.04
C ALA A 122 -10.12 -5.61 -1.73
N GLY A 123 -11.27 -5.13 -1.26
CA GLY A 123 -11.89 -3.91 -1.78
C GLY A 123 -11.04 -2.66 -1.55
N ALA A 124 -10.43 -2.54 -0.37
CA ALA A 124 -9.50 -1.44 -0.09
C ALA A 124 -8.22 -1.55 -0.94
N TRP A 125 -7.67 -2.75 -1.13
CA TRP A 125 -6.55 -2.96 -2.04
C TRP A 125 -6.87 -2.59 -3.49
N LEU A 126 -8.06 -2.94 -3.98
CA LEU A 126 -8.53 -2.55 -5.30
C LEU A 126 -8.54 -1.02 -5.45
N ALA A 127 -9.10 -0.31 -4.46
CA ALA A 127 -9.20 1.15 -4.48
C ALA A 127 -7.85 1.86 -4.35
N VAL A 128 -6.97 1.37 -3.46
CA VAL A 128 -5.74 2.08 -3.05
C VAL A 128 -4.53 1.69 -3.91
N HIS A 129 -4.49 0.46 -4.43
CA HIS A 129 -3.32 -0.08 -5.14
C HIS A 129 -3.63 -0.46 -6.58
N LEU A 130 -4.58 -1.37 -6.83
CA LEU A 130 -4.75 -1.93 -8.17
C LEU A 130 -5.24 -0.89 -9.18
N LEU A 131 -6.32 -0.16 -8.86
CA LEU A 131 -6.91 0.80 -9.78
C LEU A 131 -5.97 1.97 -10.09
N PRO A 132 -5.25 2.57 -9.12
CA PRO A 132 -4.22 3.54 -9.45
C PRO A 132 -3.05 2.96 -10.26
N ALA A 133 -2.70 1.68 -10.07
CA ALA A 133 -1.58 1.06 -10.78
C ALA A 133 -1.78 0.89 -12.29
N PHE A 134 -3.02 1.03 -12.81
CA PHE A 134 -3.25 1.09 -14.24
C PHE A 134 -2.68 2.34 -14.90
N GLY A 135 -2.65 3.47 -14.17
CA GLY A 135 -2.03 4.70 -14.66
C GLY A 135 -0.63 4.94 -14.11
N LEU A 136 -0.40 4.60 -12.84
CA LEU A 136 0.88 4.75 -12.13
C LEU A 136 1.32 3.41 -11.54
N PRO A 137 1.84 2.46 -12.35
CA PRO A 137 2.33 1.20 -11.81
C PRO A 137 3.47 1.42 -10.81
N PRO A 138 3.67 0.52 -9.83
CA PRO A 138 4.84 0.58 -8.96
C PRO A 138 6.12 0.51 -9.80
N GLU A 139 7.01 1.45 -9.58
CA GLU A 139 8.23 1.67 -10.36
C GLU A 139 9.48 1.43 -9.51
N LEU A 140 10.55 1.03 -10.17
CA LEU A 140 11.86 0.82 -9.54
C LEU A 140 12.61 2.16 -9.39
N PRO A 141 13.65 2.20 -8.53
CA PRO A 141 14.65 3.25 -8.61
C PRO A 141 15.21 3.40 -10.03
N ALA A 142 15.67 4.60 -10.38
CA ALA A 142 16.18 4.97 -11.71
C ALA A 142 15.17 4.98 -12.89
N MET A 143 13.89 4.66 -12.68
CA MET A 143 12.87 4.86 -13.71
C MET A 143 12.46 6.34 -13.82
N PRO A 144 12.15 6.84 -15.03
CA PRO A 144 11.69 8.21 -15.20
C PRO A 144 10.30 8.41 -14.57
N ALA A 145 10.18 9.44 -13.73
CA ALA A 145 8.95 9.75 -13.01
C ALA A 145 8.37 11.11 -13.45
N ALA A 146 7.04 11.20 -13.47
CA ALA A 146 6.33 12.48 -13.60
C ALA A 146 6.48 13.33 -12.33
N ASP A 147 6.05 14.59 -12.41
CA ASP A 147 5.99 15.48 -11.24
C ASP A 147 5.28 14.82 -10.05
N LEU A 148 5.94 14.85 -8.88
CA LEU A 148 5.49 14.14 -7.69
C LEU A 148 4.13 14.66 -7.21
N THR A 149 3.95 15.99 -7.19
CA THR A 149 2.69 16.60 -6.74
C THR A 149 1.54 16.21 -7.65
N ALA A 150 1.75 16.24 -8.97
CA ALA A 150 0.75 15.80 -9.95
C ALA A 150 0.36 14.33 -9.72
N ARG A 151 1.33 13.43 -9.50
CA ARG A 151 1.07 12.01 -9.23
C ARG A 151 0.29 11.80 -7.93
N GLN A 152 0.63 12.54 -6.86
CA GLN A 152 -0.07 12.46 -5.58
C GLN A 152 -1.52 12.93 -5.70
N ILE A 153 -1.76 14.05 -6.40
CA ILE A 153 -3.12 14.56 -6.65
C ILE A 153 -3.93 13.54 -7.47
N TRP A 154 -3.33 13.01 -8.55
CA TRP A 154 -4.00 12.03 -9.39
C TRP A 154 -4.29 10.73 -8.64
N TRP A 155 -3.33 10.25 -7.84
CA TRP A 155 -3.50 9.06 -7.03
C TRP A 155 -4.61 9.25 -6.00
N LEU A 156 -4.60 10.33 -5.21
CA LEU A 156 -5.65 10.61 -4.22
C LEU A 156 -7.03 10.70 -4.89
N SER A 157 -7.12 11.35 -6.05
CA SER A 157 -8.36 11.45 -6.83
C SER A 157 -8.84 10.08 -7.30
N THR A 158 -7.91 9.24 -7.78
CA THR A 158 -8.21 7.88 -8.22
C THR A 158 -8.65 7.00 -7.07
N VAL A 159 -7.99 7.08 -5.91
CA VAL A 159 -8.35 6.33 -4.70
C VAL A 159 -9.74 6.74 -4.22
N ALA A 160 -10.03 8.04 -4.13
CA ALA A 160 -11.32 8.54 -3.70
C ALA A 160 -12.45 8.13 -4.66
N ALA A 161 -12.25 8.31 -5.97
CA ALA A 161 -13.22 7.92 -6.98
C ALA A 161 -13.44 6.40 -7.01
N SER A 162 -12.37 5.62 -6.90
CA SER A 162 -12.42 4.15 -6.85
C SER A 162 -13.13 3.64 -5.60
N GLY A 163 -12.81 4.19 -4.43
CA GLY A 163 -13.46 3.84 -3.17
C GLY A 163 -14.96 4.15 -3.21
N ALA A 164 -15.34 5.34 -3.67
CA ALA A 164 -16.74 5.72 -3.86
C ALA A 164 -17.44 4.82 -4.90
N GLY A 165 -16.79 4.52 -6.02
CA GLY A 165 -17.36 3.68 -7.07
C GLY A 165 -17.57 2.23 -6.61
N ILE A 166 -16.59 1.64 -5.92
CA ILE A 166 -16.70 0.31 -5.30
C ILE A 166 -17.81 0.30 -4.26
N TYR A 167 -17.91 1.32 -3.41
CA TYR A 167 -19.01 1.45 -2.44
C TYR A 167 -20.37 1.46 -3.13
N LEU A 168 -20.56 2.28 -4.16
CA LEU A 168 -21.83 2.34 -4.89
C LEU A 168 -22.17 0.99 -5.53
N MET A 169 -21.19 0.33 -6.17
CA MET A 169 -21.44 -0.96 -6.82
C MET A 169 -21.72 -2.09 -5.84
N ALA A 170 -21.05 -2.11 -4.69
CA ALA A 170 -21.14 -3.20 -3.72
C ALA A 170 -22.31 -3.03 -2.74
N MET A 171 -22.67 -1.80 -2.38
CA MET A 171 -23.60 -1.53 -1.27
C MET A 171 -24.93 -0.94 -1.70
N ARG A 172 -25.03 -0.35 -2.91
CA ARG A 172 -26.29 0.25 -3.38
C ARG A 172 -27.07 -0.73 -4.26
N PRO A 173 -28.34 -1.02 -3.94
CA PRO A 173 -29.17 -1.89 -4.77
C PRO A 173 -29.56 -1.21 -6.10
N GLU A 174 -29.61 0.11 -6.15
CA GLU A 174 -30.13 0.86 -7.29
C GLU A 174 -29.26 0.74 -8.53
N GLY A 175 -29.87 0.44 -9.70
CA GLY A 175 -29.13 0.27 -10.95
C GLY A 175 -28.36 1.52 -11.39
N TRP A 176 -28.92 2.71 -11.16
CA TRP A 176 -28.25 3.98 -11.45
C TRP A 176 -27.00 4.18 -10.59
N ALA A 177 -27.02 3.72 -9.32
CA ALA A 177 -25.88 3.83 -8.42
C ALA A 177 -24.73 2.93 -8.89
N LYS A 178 -25.04 1.72 -9.38
CA LYS A 178 -24.05 0.83 -10.00
C LYS A 178 -23.44 1.45 -11.26
N ALA A 179 -24.27 2.03 -12.13
CA ALA A 179 -23.80 2.73 -13.32
C ALA A 179 -22.87 3.91 -12.95
N LEU A 180 -23.26 4.73 -11.97
CA LEU A 180 -22.42 5.81 -11.45
C LEU A 180 -21.10 5.27 -10.86
N GLY A 181 -21.15 4.14 -10.16
CA GLY A 181 -19.95 3.51 -9.60
C GLY A 181 -18.96 3.06 -10.67
N VAL A 182 -19.43 2.49 -11.78
CA VAL A 182 -18.60 2.18 -12.95
C VAL A 182 -17.98 3.44 -13.54
N VAL A 183 -18.77 4.51 -13.70
CA VAL A 183 -18.28 5.80 -14.21
C VAL A 183 -17.21 6.38 -13.30
N LEU A 184 -17.37 6.33 -11.98
CA LEU A 184 -16.38 6.82 -11.02
C LEU A 184 -15.07 6.04 -11.08
N VAL A 185 -15.12 4.72 -11.26
CA VAL A 185 -13.90 3.89 -11.41
C VAL A 185 -13.21 4.18 -12.75
N ALA A 186 -13.98 4.36 -13.83
CA ALA A 186 -13.45 4.59 -15.16
C ALA A 186 -12.90 6.02 -15.36
N ALA A 187 -13.50 7.03 -14.73
CA ALA A 187 -13.18 8.43 -14.98
C ALA A 187 -11.68 8.79 -14.79
N PRO A 188 -11.00 8.41 -13.68
CA PRO A 188 -9.58 8.69 -13.52
C PRO A 188 -8.70 7.99 -14.58
N GLN A 189 -9.13 6.81 -15.04
CA GLN A 189 -8.41 6.03 -16.06
C GLN A 189 -8.52 6.69 -17.44
N ILE A 190 -9.67 7.31 -17.74
CA ILE A 190 -9.90 8.06 -18.97
C ILE A 190 -9.11 9.37 -18.98
N VAL A 191 -9.05 10.06 -17.82
CA VAL A 191 -8.21 11.26 -17.66
C VAL A 191 -6.74 10.93 -17.85
N GLY A 192 -6.31 9.74 -17.40
CA GLY A 192 -4.94 9.27 -17.50
C GLY A 192 -4.05 9.85 -16.41
N ALA A 193 -3.02 9.09 -16.03
CA ALA A 193 -2.06 9.53 -15.04
C ALA A 193 -1.02 10.51 -15.64
N PRO A 194 -0.45 11.42 -14.81
CA PRO A 194 0.68 12.25 -15.20
C PRO A 194 1.84 11.39 -15.73
N GLN A 195 2.37 11.76 -16.90
CA GLN A 195 3.45 11.03 -17.56
C GLN A 195 4.80 11.73 -17.35
N PRO A 196 5.90 10.97 -17.30
CA PRO A 196 7.23 11.56 -17.28
C PRO A 196 7.54 12.29 -18.60
N PRO A 197 8.48 13.25 -18.60
CA PRO A 197 8.91 13.93 -19.83
C PRO A 197 9.50 12.99 -20.88
N THR A 198 10.13 11.89 -20.44
CA THR A 198 10.68 10.84 -21.30
C THR A 198 10.31 9.47 -20.74
N HIS A 199 10.20 8.47 -21.63
CA HIS A 199 9.98 7.07 -21.25
C HIS A 199 11.26 6.22 -21.34
N GLU A 200 12.40 6.86 -21.57
CA GLU A 200 13.69 6.20 -21.62
C GLU A 200 14.08 5.75 -20.21
N SER A 201 14.21 4.44 -20.03
CA SER A 201 14.57 3.82 -18.76
C SER A 201 15.81 2.95 -18.96
N PRO A 202 16.84 3.09 -18.11
CA PRO A 202 17.99 2.18 -18.12
C PRO A 202 17.61 0.79 -17.59
N VAL A 203 16.52 0.69 -16.80
CA VAL A 203 16.03 -0.56 -16.22
C VAL A 203 15.29 -1.39 -17.28
N PRO A 204 15.62 -2.69 -17.46
CA PRO A 204 14.93 -3.56 -18.39
C PRO A 204 13.43 -3.69 -18.06
N ALA A 205 12.59 -3.67 -19.09
CA ALA A 205 11.12 -3.74 -18.94
C ALA A 205 10.64 -4.99 -18.18
N GLY A 206 11.33 -6.13 -18.36
CA GLY A 206 11.02 -7.36 -17.61
C GLY A 206 11.26 -7.24 -16.11
N LEU A 207 12.30 -6.50 -15.69
CA LEU A 207 12.60 -6.24 -14.28
C LEU A 207 11.58 -5.28 -13.67
N ALA A 208 11.23 -4.21 -14.40
CA ALA A 208 10.17 -3.28 -14.00
C ALA A 208 8.81 -3.99 -13.85
N ALA A 209 8.43 -4.84 -14.81
CA ALA A 209 7.19 -5.62 -14.73
C ALA A 209 7.19 -6.61 -13.55
N ALA A 210 8.31 -7.29 -13.29
CA ALA A 210 8.45 -8.19 -12.15
C ALA A 210 8.32 -7.45 -10.81
N PHE A 211 8.86 -6.24 -10.71
CA PHE A 211 8.71 -5.39 -9.53
C PHE A 211 7.26 -4.94 -9.36
N ALA A 212 6.62 -4.39 -10.40
CA ALA A 212 5.23 -3.97 -10.35
C ALA A 212 4.29 -5.10 -9.90
N ALA A 213 4.45 -6.29 -10.48
CA ALA A 213 3.67 -7.47 -10.11
C ALA A 213 3.94 -7.91 -8.66
N SER A 214 5.20 -7.93 -8.24
CA SER A 214 5.57 -8.33 -6.87
C SER A 214 5.10 -7.31 -5.83
N ALA A 215 5.12 -6.02 -6.15
CA ALA A 215 4.64 -4.94 -5.30
C ALA A 215 3.11 -5.01 -5.11
N LEU A 216 2.37 -5.23 -6.19
CA LEU A 216 0.92 -5.44 -6.14
C LEU A 216 0.54 -6.70 -5.35
N ALA A 217 1.27 -7.81 -5.54
CA ALA A 217 1.05 -9.04 -4.79
C ALA A 217 1.37 -8.87 -3.29
N THR A 218 2.44 -8.16 -2.95
CA THR A 218 2.85 -7.88 -1.56
C THR A 218 1.81 -7.04 -0.84
N THR A 219 1.31 -5.99 -1.50
CA THR A 219 0.25 -5.14 -0.93
C THR A 219 -1.08 -5.88 -0.84
N LEU A 220 -1.43 -6.74 -1.81
CA LEU A 220 -2.61 -7.60 -1.72
C LEU A 220 -2.52 -8.49 -0.48
N PHE A 221 -1.40 -9.19 -0.30
CA PHE A 221 -1.16 -10.01 0.90
C PHE A 221 -1.38 -9.22 2.19
N PHE A 222 -0.77 -8.03 2.30
CA PHE A 222 -0.95 -7.14 3.45
C PHE A 222 -2.43 -6.84 3.71
N TRP A 223 -3.19 -6.44 2.70
CA TRP A 223 -4.60 -6.06 2.87
C TRP A 223 -5.50 -7.25 3.22
N LEU A 224 -5.25 -8.43 2.66
CA LEU A 224 -6.01 -9.64 3.01
C LEU A 224 -5.74 -10.06 4.47
N VAL A 225 -4.48 -10.00 4.91
CA VAL A 225 -4.09 -10.28 6.30
C VAL A 225 -4.70 -9.25 7.24
N LEU A 226 -4.56 -7.95 6.93
CA LEU A 226 -5.13 -6.86 7.72
C LEU A 226 -6.64 -7.05 7.88
N GLY A 227 -7.36 -7.18 6.77
CA GLY A 227 -8.82 -7.34 6.79
C GLY A 227 -9.27 -8.59 7.53
N GLY A 228 -8.61 -9.73 7.30
CA GLY A 228 -8.88 -10.99 7.98
C GLY A 228 -8.65 -10.93 9.49
N LEU A 229 -7.49 -10.40 9.92
CA LEU A 229 -7.16 -10.23 11.34
C LEU A 229 -8.09 -9.22 12.02
N MET A 230 -8.41 -8.11 11.35
CA MET A 230 -9.34 -7.12 11.86
C MET A 230 -10.70 -7.76 12.14
N GLY A 231 -11.24 -8.51 11.17
CA GLY A 231 -12.49 -9.25 11.32
C GLY A 231 -12.45 -10.31 12.44
N LEU A 232 -11.36 -11.08 12.51
CA LEU A 232 -11.17 -12.10 13.56
C LEU A 232 -11.15 -11.48 14.96
N PHE A 233 -10.42 -10.38 15.13
CA PHE A 233 -10.27 -9.75 16.44
C PHE A 233 -11.59 -9.10 16.89
N THR A 234 -12.27 -8.37 16.01
CA THR A 234 -13.56 -7.74 16.35
C THR A 234 -14.65 -8.76 16.68
N GLU A 235 -14.70 -9.88 15.95
CA GLU A 235 -15.67 -10.96 16.19
C GLU A 235 -15.45 -11.64 17.54
N ARG A 236 -14.18 -11.92 17.88
CA ARG A 236 -13.83 -12.49 19.19
C ARG A 236 -14.19 -11.56 20.34
N PHE A 237 -13.90 -10.26 20.23
CA PHE A 237 -14.26 -9.29 21.27
C PHE A 237 -15.77 -9.16 21.46
N ALA A 238 -16.56 -9.17 20.38
CA ALA A 238 -18.01 -9.16 20.47
C ALA A 238 -18.55 -10.39 21.23
N THR A 239 -17.95 -11.56 20.99
CA THR A 239 -18.33 -12.81 21.66
C THR A 239 -17.97 -12.81 23.16
N GLU A 240 -16.77 -12.36 23.50
CA GLU A 240 -16.32 -12.27 24.90
C GLU A 240 -17.17 -11.27 25.72
N GLU A 241 -17.55 -10.13 25.13
CA GLU A 241 -18.45 -9.17 25.79
C GLU A 241 -19.87 -9.71 25.98
N ALA A 242 -20.39 -10.48 25.02
CA ALA A 242 -21.70 -11.12 25.16
C ALA A 242 -21.71 -12.14 26.32
N SER A 243 -20.66 -12.95 26.42
CA SER A 243 -20.50 -13.92 27.52
C SER A 243 -20.37 -13.24 28.88
N ALA A 244 -19.60 -12.14 28.98
CA ALA A 244 -19.43 -11.40 30.24
C ALA A 244 -20.68 -10.66 30.72
N ARG A 245 -21.63 -10.35 29.82
CA ARG A 245 -22.94 -9.78 30.19
C ARG A 245 -23.95 -10.84 30.62
N ALA A 246 -23.72 -12.10 30.26
CA ALA A 246 -24.58 -13.23 30.57
C ALA A 246 -24.24 -13.91 31.91
N SER A 247 -23.07 -13.61 32.48
CA SER A 247 -22.58 -14.05 33.80
C SER A 247 -22.86 -13.02 34.88
#